data_AF-A0A7C4IP82-F1
#
_entry.id   AF-A0A7C4IP82-F1
#
_cell.length_a   1.000
_cell.length_b   1.000
_cell.length_c   1.000
_cell.angle_alpha   90.00
_cell.angle_beta   90.00
_cell.angle_gamma   90.00
#
_symmetry.space_group_name_H-M   'P 1'
#
loop_
_entity.id
_entity.type
_entity.pdbx_description
1 polymer ?
#
loop_
_entity_poly.entity_id
_entity_poly.type
_entity_poly.pdbx_seq_one_letter_code
_entity_poly.pdbx_strand_id
1 'polypeptide(L)'
;MLQRTVTCLVIMALLAGGFGCASIPEEHKGAATGAGIGAATGAIAGALLGSKGAKTEMAVVGGLLGAVAGGAIGHYAYDKKRSQEETVRKYDYKPSDGILVRIEDVSVDPPVAKPGDRVDMKMTYAVLGTQAGKEIELAEIREISYEGQLYGKPEVTVKRDDGTFSSSLPLVLPSDAKQGKYTVTMTVKGSSMSDTRQASFQVD
;
A
#
# COMPACT_ATOMS: atom_id res chain seq x y z
N MET A 1 39.45 3.72 25.22
CA MET A 1 39.38 3.62 23.74
C MET A 1 37.97 3.29 23.25
N LEU A 2 37.21 2.43 23.94
CA LEU A 2 35.83 2.05 23.60
C LEU A 2 34.80 3.20 23.65
N GLN A 3 34.97 4.18 24.54
CA GLN A 3 34.07 5.34 24.60
C GLN A 3 34.22 6.28 23.38
N ARG A 4 35.43 6.42 22.80
CA ARG A 4 35.66 7.29 21.63
C ARG A 4 35.08 6.69 20.35
N THR A 5 35.07 5.36 20.23
CA THR A 5 34.45 4.67 19.08
C THR A 5 32.92 4.70 19.13
N VAL A 6 32.32 4.62 20.33
CA VAL A 6 30.86 4.76 20.50
C VAL A 6 30.41 6.19 20.18
N THR A 7 31.16 7.22 20.60
CA THR A 7 30.85 8.61 20.26
C THR A 7 30.95 8.89 18.76
N CYS A 8 31.93 8.32 18.05
CA CYS A 8 32.02 8.47 16.59
C CYS A 8 30.89 7.75 15.85
N LEU A 9 30.45 6.58 16.31
CA LEU A 9 29.32 5.84 15.72
C LEU A 9 27.98 6.57 15.92
N VAL A 10 27.77 7.21 17.07
CA VAL A 10 26.57 8.02 17.36
C VAL A 10 26.56 9.31 16.52
N ILE A 11 27.72 9.97 16.34
CA ILE A 11 27.82 11.19 15.52
C ILE A 11 27.66 10.86 14.03
N MET A 12 28.18 9.73 13.54
CA MET A 12 27.98 9.30 12.15
C MET A 12 26.51 8.90 11.88
N ALA A 13 25.81 8.35 12.87
CA ALA A 13 24.38 8.06 12.80
C ALA A 13 23.50 9.33 12.80
N LEU A 14 23.92 10.39 13.50
CA LEU A 14 23.23 11.69 13.45
C LEU A 14 23.48 12.47 12.14
N LEU A 15 24.61 12.26 11.47
CA LEU A 15 24.94 12.93 10.21
C LEU A 15 24.34 12.26 8.95
N ALA A 16 23.81 11.04 9.07
CA ALA A 16 23.16 10.33 7.97
C ALA A 16 21.71 10.79 7.70
N GLY A 17 21.13 11.67 8.53
CA GLY A 17 19.77 12.19 8.37
C GLY A 17 19.62 13.30 7.31
N GLY A 18 20.65 13.59 6.51
CA GLY A 18 20.76 14.81 5.71
C GLY A 18 20.69 14.67 4.18
N PHE A 19 20.43 13.50 3.60
CA PHE A 19 20.35 13.35 2.13
C PHE A 19 18.97 12.89 1.69
N GLY A 20 18.07 13.86 1.58
CA GLY A 20 16.80 13.78 0.86
C GLY A 20 16.36 15.19 0.53
N CYS A 21 16.92 15.76 -0.54
CA CYS A 21 16.53 17.09 -1.03
C CYS A 21 15.16 16.97 -1.74
N ALA A 22 14.11 16.71 -0.95
CA ALA A 22 12.74 16.94 -1.32
C ALA A 22 12.18 17.78 -0.16
N SER A 23 11.92 19.05 -0.40
CA SER A 23 11.28 19.94 0.56
C SER A 23 9.86 19.42 0.82
N ILE A 24 9.70 18.61 1.86
CA ILE A 24 8.41 18.07 2.26
C ILE A 24 7.65 19.18 3.01
N PRO A 25 6.45 19.58 2.55
CA PRO A 25 5.60 20.53 3.27
C PRO A 25 5.42 20.12 4.73
N GLU A 26 5.46 21.09 5.66
CA GLU A 26 5.38 20.84 7.12
C GLU A 26 4.17 19.98 7.52
N GLU A 27 3.06 20.08 6.79
CA GLU A 27 1.83 19.29 6.97
C GLU A 27 1.96 17.79 6.67
N HIS A 28 2.97 17.35 5.91
CA HIS A 28 3.17 15.95 5.51
C HIS A 28 4.48 15.35 6.02
N LYS A 29 5.25 16.12 6.79
CA LYS A 29 6.59 15.74 7.29
C LYS A 29 6.57 14.48 8.15
N GLY A 30 5.59 14.32 9.03
CA GLY A 30 5.48 13.15 9.91
C GLY A 30 5.22 11.84 9.14
N ALA A 31 4.28 11.89 8.19
CA ALA A 31 3.93 10.74 7.36
C ALA A 31 5.07 10.36 6.41
N ALA A 32 5.72 11.33 5.79
CA ALA A 32 6.85 11.08 4.92
C ALA A 32 8.08 10.56 5.68
N THR A 33 8.32 11.06 6.90
CA THR A 33 9.39 10.56 7.77
C THR A 33 9.10 9.12 8.20
N GLY A 34 7.88 8.82 8.63
CA GLY A 34 7.47 7.47 8.99
C GLY A 34 7.53 6.50 7.80
N ALA A 35 7.09 6.94 6.61
CA ALA A 35 7.21 6.18 5.38
C ALA A 35 8.67 5.85 5.06
N GLY A 36 9.56 6.85 5.11
CA GLY A 36 10.99 6.67 4.82
C GLY A 36 11.68 5.73 5.81
N ILE A 37 11.42 5.90 7.12
CA ILE A 37 11.98 5.04 8.16
C ILE A 37 11.45 3.61 8.05
N GLY A 38 10.13 3.48 7.87
CA GLY A 38 9.47 2.20 7.70
C GLY A 38 9.99 1.48 6.44
N ALA A 39 10.17 2.21 5.34
CA ALA A 39 10.70 1.68 4.09
C ALA A 39 12.12 1.14 4.27
N ALA A 40 13.01 1.94 4.84
CA ALA A 40 14.39 1.54 5.07
C ALA A 40 14.46 0.32 6.00
N THR A 41 13.71 0.34 7.11
CA THR A 41 13.70 -0.73 8.11
C THR A 41 13.12 -2.02 7.52
N GLY A 42 12.00 -1.91 6.82
CA GLY A 42 11.34 -3.03 6.18
C GLY A 42 12.18 -3.63 5.06
N ALA A 43 12.91 -2.80 4.30
CA ALA A 43 13.78 -3.28 3.24
C ALA A 43 14.98 -4.07 3.79
N ILE A 44 15.58 -3.58 4.87
CA ILE A 44 16.67 -4.29 5.55
C ILE A 44 16.15 -5.63 6.10
N ALA A 45 15.03 -5.63 6.79
CA ALA A 45 14.44 -6.84 7.36
C ALA A 45 14.08 -7.85 6.26
N GLY A 46 13.45 -7.39 5.18
CA GLY A 46 13.12 -8.21 4.02
C GLY A 46 14.36 -8.80 3.33
N ALA A 47 15.41 -8.01 3.14
CA ALA A 47 16.67 -8.47 2.57
C ALA A 47 17.36 -9.56 3.40
N LEU A 48 17.26 -9.47 4.73
CA LEU A 48 17.85 -10.42 5.67
C LEU A 48 17.06 -11.73 5.73
N LEU A 49 15.75 -11.67 5.56
CA LEU A 49 14.86 -12.84 5.56
C LEU A 49 14.79 -13.54 4.19
N GLY A 50 15.24 -12.87 3.12
CA GLY A 50 15.31 -13.44 1.78
C GLY A 50 16.41 -14.51 1.63
N SER A 51 16.07 -15.59 0.91
CA SER A 51 17.05 -16.61 0.50
C SER A 51 18.11 -15.99 -0.44
N LYS A 52 19.27 -16.64 -0.63
CA LYS A 52 20.42 -16.08 -1.37
C LYS A 52 20.10 -15.55 -2.79
N GLY A 53 19.01 -16.00 -3.42
CA GLY A 53 18.54 -15.52 -4.73
C GLY A 53 17.38 -14.51 -4.70
N ALA A 54 16.74 -14.30 -3.54
CA ALA A 54 15.54 -13.46 -3.40
C ALA A 54 15.75 -12.26 -2.46
N LYS A 55 16.98 -11.96 -2.04
CA LYS A 55 17.27 -10.89 -1.08
C LYS A 55 16.75 -9.53 -1.56
N THR A 56 16.99 -9.17 -2.81
CA THR A 56 16.56 -7.89 -3.38
C THR A 56 15.04 -7.82 -3.51
N GLU A 57 14.41 -8.89 -3.96
CA GLU A 57 12.95 -9.01 -4.04
C GLU A 57 12.30 -8.83 -2.66
N MET A 58 12.82 -9.54 -1.66
CA MET A 58 12.32 -9.46 -0.30
C MET A 58 12.65 -8.11 0.35
N ALA A 59 13.74 -7.44 -0.04
CA ALA A 59 14.03 -6.07 0.36
C ALA A 59 13.01 -5.08 -0.20
N VAL A 60 12.62 -5.21 -1.47
CA VAL A 60 11.60 -4.34 -2.06
C VAL A 60 10.25 -4.61 -1.42
N VAL A 61 9.84 -5.88 -1.28
CA VAL A 61 8.59 -6.25 -0.61
C VAL A 61 8.56 -5.73 0.83
N GLY A 62 9.62 -5.99 1.59
CA GLY A 62 9.76 -5.54 2.97
C GLY A 62 9.79 -4.02 3.08
N GLY A 63 10.46 -3.35 2.15
CA GLY A 63 10.52 -1.90 2.10
C GLY A 63 9.18 -1.27 1.77
N LEU A 64 8.43 -1.81 0.81
CA LEU A 64 7.09 -1.32 0.49
C LEU A 64 6.12 -1.57 1.64
N LEU A 65 6.17 -2.74 2.25
CA LEU A 65 5.39 -3.05 3.46
C LEU A 65 5.74 -2.11 4.62
N GLY A 66 7.03 -1.90 4.85
CA GLY A 66 7.51 -1.00 5.89
C GLY A 66 7.14 0.46 5.60
N ALA A 67 7.19 0.90 4.35
CA ALA A 67 6.80 2.23 3.91
C ALA A 67 5.31 2.48 4.14
N VAL A 68 4.47 1.49 3.84
CA VAL A 68 3.03 1.55 4.14
C VAL A 68 2.80 1.52 5.64
N ALA A 69 3.43 0.61 6.40
CA ALA A 69 3.25 0.56 7.85
C ALA A 69 3.72 1.85 8.55
N GLY A 70 4.83 2.44 8.09
CA GLY A 70 5.39 3.67 8.65
C GLY A 70 4.75 4.95 8.12
N GLY A 71 4.20 4.94 6.90
CA GLY A 71 3.74 6.11 6.17
C GLY A 71 2.23 6.20 5.89
N ALA A 72 1.52 5.08 5.92
CA ALA A 72 0.09 5.02 5.61
C ALA A 72 -0.77 5.83 6.57
N ILE A 73 -0.26 6.19 7.75
CA ILE A 73 -0.97 7.06 8.70
C ILE A 73 -1.23 8.46 8.08
N GLY A 74 -0.51 8.90 7.03
CA GLY A 74 -0.76 10.22 6.41
C GLY A 74 -1.16 10.27 4.93
N HIS A 75 -1.07 9.18 4.16
CA HIS A 75 -1.34 9.23 2.71
C HIS A 75 -2.21 8.09 2.15
N TYR A 76 -2.67 7.16 2.98
CA TYR A 76 -3.76 6.27 2.59
C TYR A 76 -5.06 7.10 2.58
N ALA A 77 -5.52 7.48 1.39
CA ALA A 77 -6.74 8.24 1.23
C ALA A 77 -7.90 7.28 0.95
N TYR A 78 -9.00 7.43 1.68
CA TYR A 78 -10.25 6.77 1.37
C TYR A 78 -11.42 7.76 1.40
N ASP A 79 -12.48 7.43 0.66
CA ASP A 79 -13.68 8.25 0.56
C ASP A 79 -14.90 7.34 0.38
N LYS A 80 -16.05 7.72 0.96
CA LYS A 80 -17.32 6.99 0.82
C LYS A 80 -18.06 7.55 -0.39
N LYS A 81 -17.92 6.86 -1.53
CA LYS A 81 -18.48 7.27 -2.83
C LYS A 81 -19.99 7.12 -2.93
N ARG A 82 -20.57 6.13 -2.24
CA ARG A 82 -22.03 5.93 -2.17
C ARG A 82 -22.44 5.53 -0.77
N SER A 83 -23.60 6.05 -0.37
CA SER A 83 -24.29 5.66 0.84
C SER A 83 -24.68 4.17 0.83
N GLN A 84 -25.11 3.66 1.99
CA GLN A 84 -25.68 2.33 2.10
C GLN A 84 -26.88 2.19 1.16
N GLU A 85 -27.82 3.13 1.19
CA GLU A 85 -29.07 3.05 0.43
C GLU A 85 -28.82 3.03 -1.09
N GLU A 86 -27.90 3.86 -1.57
CA GLU A 86 -27.51 3.87 -2.98
C GLU A 86 -26.80 2.58 -3.39
N THR A 87 -25.97 2.04 -2.51
CA THR A 87 -25.24 0.80 -2.77
C THR A 87 -26.19 -0.40 -2.77
N VAL A 88 -27.12 -0.49 -1.82
CA VAL A 88 -28.18 -1.51 -1.79
C VAL A 88 -28.98 -1.49 -3.09
N ARG A 89 -29.41 -0.30 -3.55
CA ARG A 89 -30.14 -0.15 -4.81
C ARG A 89 -29.33 -0.60 -6.02
N LYS A 90 -28.02 -0.29 -6.07
CA LYS A 90 -27.14 -0.70 -7.18
C LYS A 90 -27.03 -2.22 -7.33
N TYR A 91 -27.00 -2.93 -6.20
CA TYR A 91 -26.79 -4.38 -6.18
C TYR A 91 -28.07 -5.21 -6.06
N ASP A 92 -29.24 -4.57 -5.98
CA ASP A 92 -30.52 -5.22 -5.60
C ASP A 92 -30.35 -6.11 -4.35
N TYR A 93 -29.59 -5.61 -3.37
CA TYR A 93 -29.13 -6.40 -2.24
C TYR A 93 -30.25 -6.70 -1.24
N LYS A 94 -30.30 -7.95 -0.75
CA LYS A 94 -31.19 -8.38 0.32
C LYS A 94 -30.39 -8.88 1.52
N PRO A 95 -30.83 -8.66 2.77
CA PRO A 95 -30.14 -9.17 3.95
C PRO A 95 -29.90 -10.69 3.94
N SER A 96 -30.73 -11.46 3.23
CA SER A 96 -30.58 -12.90 3.03
C SER A 96 -29.33 -13.30 2.22
N ASP A 97 -28.75 -12.37 1.46
CA ASP A 97 -27.60 -12.63 0.59
C ASP A 97 -26.28 -12.72 1.38
N GLY A 98 -26.32 -12.39 2.67
CA GLY A 98 -25.14 -12.36 3.54
C GLY A 98 -24.27 -11.15 3.30
N ILE A 99 -23.02 -11.18 3.77
CA ILE A 99 -22.08 -10.07 3.57
C ILE A 99 -21.60 -10.06 2.12
N LEU A 100 -21.77 -8.94 1.45
CA LEU A 100 -21.28 -8.69 0.10
C LEU A 100 -20.05 -7.79 0.15
N VAL A 101 -18.99 -8.23 -0.52
CA VAL A 101 -17.82 -7.41 -0.86
C VAL A 101 -17.63 -7.54 -2.37
N ARG A 102 -17.57 -6.40 -3.07
CA ARG A 102 -17.43 -6.39 -4.54
C ARG A 102 -16.58 -5.22 -4.99
N ILE A 103 -15.47 -5.51 -5.65
CA ILE A 103 -14.65 -4.51 -6.33
C ILE A 103 -15.35 -4.12 -7.63
N GLU A 104 -15.55 -2.82 -7.78
CA GLU A 104 -16.19 -2.22 -8.95
C GLU A 104 -15.18 -1.79 -9.99
N ASP A 105 -14.08 -1.20 -9.54
CA ASP A 105 -13.07 -0.61 -10.40
C ASP A 105 -11.70 -0.62 -9.72
N VAL A 106 -10.66 -0.79 -10.54
CA VAL A 106 -9.25 -0.70 -10.15
C VAL A 106 -8.45 0.01 -11.22
N SER A 107 -7.51 0.85 -10.81
CA SER A 107 -6.62 1.55 -11.73
C SER A 107 -5.27 1.88 -11.09
N VAL A 108 -4.28 2.15 -11.94
CA VAL A 108 -2.99 2.70 -11.54
C VAL A 108 -2.76 3.98 -12.33
N ASP A 109 -2.39 5.05 -11.64
CA ASP A 109 -2.28 6.39 -12.21
C ASP A 109 -0.94 7.04 -11.80
N PRO A 110 -0.10 7.50 -12.74
CA PRO A 110 -0.27 7.40 -14.19
C PRO A 110 -0.14 5.94 -14.69
N PRO A 111 -0.71 5.62 -15.88
CA PRO A 111 -0.59 4.28 -16.47
C PRO A 111 0.81 4.01 -17.06
N VAL A 112 1.63 5.05 -17.21
CA VAL A 112 3.03 4.98 -17.65
C VAL A 112 3.86 5.81 -16.68
N ALA A 113 4.93 5.24 -16.14
CA ALA A 113 5.81 5.86 -15.16
C ALA A 113 7.28 5.53 -15.46
N LYS A 114 8.21 6.21 -14.80
CA LYS A 114 9.65 5.95 -14.85
C LYS A 114 10.16 5.46 -13.50
N PRO A 115 11.35 4.84 -13.43
CA PRO A 115 12.00 4.56 -12.16
C PRO A 115 12.12 5.85 -11.32
N GLY A 116 11.73 5.78 -10.04
CA GLY A 116 11.65 6.93 -9.15
C GLY A 116 10.33 7.72 -9.19
N ASP A 117 9.48 7.53 -10.19
CA ASP A 117 8.16 8.18 -10.24
C ASP A 117 7.21 7.62 -9.18
N ARG A 118 6.18 8.40 -8.86
CA ARG A 118 5.06 7.95 -8.03
C ARG A 118 3.92 7.44 -8.92
N VAL A 119 3.36 6.30 -8.55
CA VAL A 119 2.08 5.80 -9.06
C VAL A 119 1.09 5.64 -7.92
N ASP A 120 -0.18 5.95 -8.17
CA ASP A 120 -1.29 5.80 -7.24
C ASP A 120 -2.14 4.59 -7.64
N MET A 121 -2.20 3.58 -6.76
CA MET A 121 -3.04 2.39 -6.93
C MET A 121 -4.43 2.65 -6.35
N LYS A 122 -5.42 2.84 -7.22
CA LYS A 122 -6.79 3.23 -6.87
C LYS A 122 -7.72 2.02 -6.95
N MET A 123 -8.62 1.89 -5.97
CA MET A 123 -9.61 0.80 -5.92
C MET A 123 -10.93 1.32 -5.38
N THR A 124 -12.03 0.99 -6.06
CA THR A 124 -13.40 1.27 -5.60
C THR A 124 -14.15 -0.05 -5.36
N TYR A 125 -14.77 -0.19 -4.19
CA TYR A 125 -15.48 -1.41 -3.81
C TYR A 125 -16.71 -1.14 -2.95
N ALA A 126 -17.70 -2.01 -3.07
CA ALA A 126 -18.92 -2.02 -2.27
C ALA A 126 -18.80 -3.03 -1.11
N VAL A 127 -19.38 -2.64 0.02
CA VAL A 127 -19.57 -3.48 1.22
C VAL A 127 -21.05 -3.37 1.60
N LEU A 128 -21.72 -4.51 1.75
CA LEU A 128 -23.12 -4.57 2.22
C LEU A 128 -23.31 -5.75 3.17
N GLY A 129 -24.33 -5.65 4.03
CA GLY A 129 -24.68 -6.71 4.97
C GLY A 129 -23.88 -6.67 6.26
N THR A 130 -23.25 -5.53 6.59
CA THR A 130 -22.77 -5.31 7.95
C THR A 130 -23.97 -5.21 8.89
N GLN A 131 -23.82 -5.70 10.12
CA GLN A 131 -24.89 -5.54 11.12
C GLN A 131 -25.11 -4.03 11.36
N ALA A 132 -26.36 -3.60 11.51
CA ALA A 132 -26.70 -2.18 11.64
C ALA A 132 -25.82 -1.47 12.71
N GLY A 133 -25.15 -0.40 12.29
CA GLY A 133 -24.23 0.38 13.15
C GLY A 133 -22.90 -0.31 13.46
N LYS A 134 -22.55 -1.42 12.78
CA LYS A 134 -21.28 -2.10 12.94
C LYS A 134 -20.43 -2.00 11.67
N GLU A 135 -19.14 -1.87 11.91
CA GLU A 135 -18.12 -2.01 10.88
C GLU A 135 -17.60 -3.45 10.85
N ILE A 136 -17.21 -3.92 9.67
CA ILE A 136 -16.43 -5.14 9.52
C ILE A 136 -14.98 -4.78 9.20
N GLU A 137 -14.07 -5.63 9.66
CA GLU A 137 -12.65 -5.51 9.33
C GLU A 137 -12.36 -6.18 7.98
N LEU A 138 -11.68 -5.44 7.11
CA LEU A 138 -11.28 -5.88 5.77
C LEU A 138 -9.78 -5.66 5.59
N ALA A 139 -9.12 -6.61 4.94
CA ALA A 139 -7.76 -6.45 4.43
C ALA A 139 -7.83 -5.97 2.97
N GLU A 140 -7.23 -4.81 2.73
CA GLU A 140 -7.02 -4.22 1.43
C GLU A 140 -5.59 -4.53 0.95
N ILE A 141 -5.46 -5.45 0.00
CA ILE A 141 -4.16 -5.97 -0.47
C ILE A 141 -3.91 -5.46 -1.89
N ARG A 142 -2.67 -5.04 -2.19
CA ARG A 142 -2.23 -4.77 -3.57
C ARG A 142 -0.96 -5.57 -3.82
N GLU A 143 -1.07 -6.60 -4.64
CA GLU A 143 0.04 -7.46 -5.02
C GLU A 143 0.60 -6.98 -6.36
N ILE A 144 1.80 -6.42 -6.34
CA ILE A 144 2.50 -5.88 -7.50
C ILE A 144 3.45 -6.96 -8.01
N SER A 145 3.33 -7.33 -9.28
CA SER A 145 4.20 -8.30 -9.92
C SER A 145 4.81 -7.77 -11.22
N TYR A 146 6.02 -8.24 -11.53
CA TYR A 146 6.76 -7.98 -12.76
C TYR A 146 7.22 -9.32 -13.32
N GLU A 147 6.90 -9.62 -14.58
CA GLU A 147 7.20 -10.91 -15.22
C GLU A 147 6.75 -12.14 -14.40
N GLY A 148 5.67 -11.99 -13.62
CA GLY A 148 5.14 -13.04 -12.73
C GLY A 148 5.87 -13.18 -11.38
N GLN A 149 6.95 -12.43 -11.17
CA GLN A 149 7.66 -12.36 -9.90
C GLN A 149 7.05 -11.29 -8.97
N LEU A 150 6.97 -11.58 -7.67
CA LEU A 150 6.37 -10.67 -6.70
C LEU A 150 7.32 -9.50 -6.43
N TYR A 151 6.84 -8.29 -6.66
CA TYR A 151 7.63 -7.08 -6.43
C TYR A 151 7.26 -6.38 -5.11
N GLY A 152 5.99 -6.46 -4.71
CA GLY A 152 5.49 -5.85 -3.49
C GLY A 152 4.11 -6.36 -3.14
N LYS A 153 3.78 -6.40 -1.84
CA LYS A 153 2.44 -6.78 -1.38
C LYS A 153 1.95 -5.92 -0.22
N PRO A 154 1.84 -4.59 -0.39
CA PRO A 154 1.25 -3.76 0.64
C PRO A 154 -0.17 -4.23 1.02
N GLU A 155 -0.42 -4.27 2.31
CA GLU A 155 -1.69 -4.65 2.93
C GLU A 155 -2.07 -3.58 3.95
N VAL A 156 -3.32 -3.14 3.90
CA VAL A 156 -3.90 -2.18 4.85
C VAL A 156 -5.16 -2.80 5.45
N THR A 157 -5.21 -2.88 6.77
CA THR A 157 -6.43 -3.27 7.49
C THR A 157 -7.32 -2.05 7.65
N VAL A 158 -8.58 -2.17 7.24
CA VAL A 158 -9.58 -1.11 7.29
C VAL A 158 -10.85 -1.59 7.96
N LYS A 159 -11.61 -0.67 8.55
CA LYS A 159 -12.96 -0.92 9.05
C LYS A 159 -13.96 -0.22 8.15
N ARG A 160 -15.03 -0.92 7.76
CA ARG A 160 -16.05 -0.43 6.84
C ARG A 160 -17.44 -0.78 7.32
N ASP A 161 -18.34 0.20 7.27
CA ASP A 161 -19.78 0.00 7.32
C ASP A 161 -20.33 -0.27 5.91
N ASP A 162 -21.66 -0.36 5.78
CA ASP A 162 -22.31 -0.51 4.50
C ASP A 162 -22.13 0.73 3.61
N GLY A 163 -21.83 0.51 2.34
CA GLY A 163 -21.68 1.56 1.33
C GLY A 163 -20.68 1.20 0.25
N THR A 164 -20.27 2.20 -0.54
CA THR A 164 -19.17 2.05 -1.50
C THR A 164 -18.06 2.99 -1.15
N PHE A 165 -16.84 2.48 -1.15
CA PHE A 165 -15.64 3.18 -0.76
C PHE A 165 -14.65 3.19 -1.90
N SER A 166 -13.91 4.28 -2.03
CA SER A 166 -12.69 4.34 -2.83
C SER A 166 -11.49 4.41 -1.91
N SER A 167 -10.39 3.79 -2.31
CA SER A 167 -9.08 3.87 -1.65
C SER A 167 -8.01 4.22 -2.68
N SER A 168 -7.00 4.98 -2.28
CA SER A 168 -5.82 5.28 -3.07
C SER A 168 -4.57 4.98 -2.24
N LEU A 169 -3.73 4.06 -2.72
CA LEU A 169 -2.46 3.74 -2.10
C LEU A 169 -1.31 4.19 -3.02
N PRO A 170 -0.52 5.20 -2.59
CA PRO A 170 0.62 5.62 -3.38
C PRO A 170 1.83 4.70 -3.24
N LEU A 171 2.58 4.60 -4.33
CA LEU A 171 3.81 3.85 -4.46
C LEU A 171 4.85 4.70 -5.18
N VAL A 172 6.00 4.95 -4.55
CA VAL A 172 7.17 5.48 -5.25
C VAL A 172 7.94 4.29 -5.81
N LEU A 173 8.15 4.28 -7.13
CA LEU A 173 8.92 3.25 -7.79
C LEU A 173 10.40 3.34 -7.39
N PRO A 174 11.08 2.22 -7.13
CA PRO A 174 12.52 2.24 -6.92
C PRO A 174 13.27 2.88 -8.10
N SER A 175 14.40 3.52 -7.84
CA SER A 175 15.22 4.13 -8.89
C SER A 175 15.85 3.08 -9.84
N ASP A 176 15.84 1.82 -9.43
CA ASP A 176 16.27 0.64 -10.20
C ASP A 176 15.08 -0.21 -10.68
N ALA A 177 13.85 0.34 -10.69
CA ALA A 177 12.69 -0.34 -11.26
C ALA A 177 12.99 -0.76 -12.72
N LYS A 178 12.62 -2.00 -13.05
CA LYS A 178 12.90 -2.57 -14.38
C LYS A 178 11.91 -1.99 -15.39
N GLN A 179 12.37 -1.76 -16.61
CA GLN A 179 11.48 -1.38 -17.71
C GLN A 179 10.53 -2.53 -18.04
N GLY A 180 9.24 -2.25 -18.22
CA GLY A 180 8.26 -3.25 -18.62
C GLY A 180 6.90 -3.09 -17.96
N LYS A 181 6.03 -4.07 -18.21
CA LYS A 181 4.66 -4.08 -17.69
C LYS A 181 4.62 -4.65 -16.29
N TYR A 182 4.11 -3.86 -15.35
CA TYR A 182 3.79 -4.29 -14.00
C TYR A 182 2.30 -4.59 -13.89
N THR A 183 1.95 -5.68 -13.20
CA THR A 183 0.57 -6.05 -12.90
C THR A 183 0.29 -5.82 -11.43
N VAL A 184 -0.85 -5.23 -11.12
CA VAL A 184 -1.30 -5.01 -9.75
C VAL A 184 -2.60 -5.78 -9.54
N THR A 185 -2.52 -6.85 -8.75
CA THR A 185 -3.69 -7.61 -8.30
C THR A 185 -4.21 -6.99 -7.01
N MET A 186 -5.38 -6.38 -7.06
CA MET A 186 -6.01 -5.73 -5.92
C MET A 186 -7.11 -6.62 -5.36
N THR A 187 -7.05 -6.83 -4.06
CA THR A 187 -7.97 -7.72 -3.34
C THR A 187 -8.55 -7.00 -2.13
N VAL A 188 -9.86 -7.16 -1.94
CA VAL A 188 -10.54 -6.85 -0.68
C VAL A 188 -10.93 -8.17 -0.06
N LYS A 189 -10.44 -8.44 1.14
CA LYS A 189 -10.66 -9.70 1.85
C LYS A 189 -11.25 -9.45 3.23
N GLY A 190 -12.39 -10.07 3.52
CA GLY A 190 -12.93 -10.18 4.87
C GLY A 190 -12.74 -11.60 5.42
N SER A 191 -13.44 -11.91 6.51
CA SER A 191 -13.30 -13.16 7.24
C SER A 191 -13.71 -14.41 6.45
N SER A 192 -14.76 -14.32 5.64
CA SER A 192 -15.27 -15.45 4.82
C SER A 192 -15.53 -15.09 3.35
N MET A 193 -15.17 -13.88 2.94
CA MET A 193 -15.41 -13.35 1.60
C MET A 193 -14.17 -12.64 1.06
N SER A 194 -14.02 -12.65 -0.26
CA SER A 194 -13.02 -11.85 -0.94
C SER A 194 -13.46 -11.56 -2.36
N ASP A 195 -13.02 -10.43 -2.90
CA ASP A 195 -13.08 -10.15 -4.33
C ASP A 195 -11.74 -9.59 -4.82
N THR A 196 -11.44 -9.84 -6.09
CA THR A 196 -10.15 -9.53 -6.70
C THR A 196 -10.35 -8.97 -8.12
N ARG A 197 -9.55 -7.95 -8.44
CA ARG A 197 -9.42 -7.37 -9.78
C ARG A 197 -7.97 -7.04 -10.09
N GLN A 198 -7.65 -6.87 -11.37
CA GLN A 198 -6.31 -6.56 -11.82
C GLN A 198 -6.28 -5.25 -12.61
N ALA A 199 -5.24 -4.46 -12.36
CA ALA A 199 -4.83 -3.33 -13.19
C ALA A 199 -3.36 -3.52 -13.60
N SER A 200 -2.88 -2.70 -14.52
CA SER A 200 -1.46 -2.71 -14.91
C SER A 200 -0.99 -1.31 -15.26
N PHE A 201 0.31 -1.09 -15.10
CA PHE A 201 1.00 0.12 -15.57
C PHE A 201 2.32 -0.28 -16.24
N GLN A 202 2.86 0.63 -17.04
CA GLN A 202 4.11 0.48 -17.75
C GLN A 202 5.20 1.28 -17.05
N VAL A 203 6.40 0.71 -16.93
CA VAL A 203 7.62 1.43 -16.58
C VAL A 203 8.47 1.60 -17.83
N ASP A 204 8.83 2.83 -18.16
CA ASP A 204 9.64 3.22 -19.34
C ASP A 204 11.06 3.66 -18.97
#